data_AF-A0A7C5D4Q1-F1
#
_entry.id   AF-A0A7C5D4Q1-F1
#
_cell.length_a   1.000
_cell.length_b   1.000
_cell.length_c   1.000
_cell.angle_alpha   90.00
_cell.angle_beta   90.00
_cell.angle_gamma   90.00
#
_symmetry.space_group_name_H-M   'P 1'
#
loop_
_entity.id
_entity.type
_entity.pdbx_description
1 polymer ?
#
loop_
_entity_poly.entity_id
_entity_poly.type
_entity_poly.pdbx_seq_one_letter_code
_entity_poly.pdbx_strand_id
1 'polypeptide(L)'
;EMDTLKTGVGLRCYNQKDPLTEYKQESYRLFTELIKKVKIESIKFIHRVEFNFEEEPQTQEPQNEESASEQKELPKKSDSSAVSGEKKPKRNDPCPCGSGKKYKNCCGKSGPKKGLLA
;
A
#
# COMPACT_ATOMS: atom_id res chain seq x y z
N GLU A 1 25.12 22.90 -19.55
CA GLU A 1 26.48 22.33 -19.70
C GLU A 1 26.87 22.08 -21.15
N MET A 2 26.15 21.23 -21.91
CA MET A 2 26.52 21.00 -23.32
C MET A 2 26.47 22.28 -24.18
N ASP A 3 25.44 23.11 -24.04
CA ASP A 3 25.33 24.33 -24.87
C ASP A 3 26.34 25.41 -24.49
N THR A 4 26.74 25.48 -23.21
CA THR A 4 27.88 26.32 -22.78
C THR A 4 29.22 25.75 -23.24
N LEU A 5 29.36 24.43 -23.39
CA LEU A 5 30.55 23.82 -24.00
C LEU A 5 30.63 24.14 -25.50
N LYS A 6 29.50 24.11 -26.23
CA LYS A 6 29.44 24.47 -27.66
C LYS A 6 29.87 25.93 -27.90
N THR A 7 29.41 26.87 -27.07
CA THR A 7 29.80 28.28 -27.21
C THR A 7 31.23 28.56 -26.74
N GLY A 8 31.71 27.85 -25.71
CA GLY A 8 33.07 28.01 -25.17
C GLY A 8 34.19 27.39 -26.02
N VAL A 9 33.90 26.37 -26.82
CA VAL A 9 34.91 25.66 -27.64
C VAL A 9 35.60 26.56 -28.66
N GLY A 10 34.93 27.59 -29.18
CA GLY A 10 35.51 28.55 -30.12
C GLY A 10 36.76 29.28 -29.59
N LEU A 11 36.85 29.48 -28.27
CA LEU A 11 38.03 30.09 -27.63
C LEU A 11 39.19 29.09 -27.48
N ARG A 12 38.92 27.78 -27.41
CA ARG A 12 39.96 26.74 -27.33
C ARG A 12 40.72 26.56 -28.66
N CYS A 13 40.10 26.91 -29.79
CA CYS A 13 40.73 26.94 -31.12
C CYS A 13 42.01 27.79 -31.17
N TYR A 14 42.13 28.79 -30.29
CA TYR A 14 43.30 29.69 -30.24
C TYR A 14 44.61 28.92 -29.98
N ASN A 15 44.53 27.74 -29.36
CA ASN A 15 45.68 26.88 -29.08
C ASN A 15 45.97 25.85 -30.20
N GLN A 16 45.57 26.16 -31.45
CA GLN A 16 45.74 25.35 -32.67
C GLN A 16 45.16 23.93 -32.61
N LYS A 17 44.36 23.62 -31.59
CA LYS A 17 43.62 22.36 -31.48
C LYS A 17 42.33 22.42 -32.29
N ASP A 18 41.96 21.28 -32.87
CA ASP A 18 40.66 21.12 -33.54
C ASP A 18 39.50 21.27 -32.53
N PRO A 19 38.58 22.25 -32.72
CA PRO A 19 37.41 22.43 -31.86
C PRO A 19 36.52 21.20 -31.78
N LEU A 20 36.36 20.46 -32.89
CA LEU A 20 35.44 19.33 -32.95
C LEU A 20 35.94 18.17 -32.09
N THR A 21 37.26 17.92 -32.12
CA THR A 21 37.93 16.93 -31.28
C THR A 21 37.84 17.29 -29.79
N GLU A 22 38.14 18.53 -29.40
CA GLU A 22 38.02 19.00 -28.01
C GLU A 22 36.57 18.92 -27.50
N TYR A 23 35.60 19.38 -28.30
CA TYR A 23 34.17 19.26 -27.98
C TYR A 23 33.79 17.79 -27.74
N LYS A 24 34.16 16.88 -28.65
CA LYS A 24 33.84 15.46 -28.55
C LYS A 24 34.43 14.81 -27.29
N GLN A 25 35.67 15.16 -26.92
CA GLN A 25 36.34 14.63 -25.72
C GLN A 25 35.65 15.11 -24.43
N GLU A 26 35.41 16.41 -24.29
CA GLU A 26 34.76 16.99 -23.11
C GLU A 26 33.29 16.55 -23.00
N SER A 27 32.56 16.51 -24.12
CA SER A 27 31.20 15.97 -24.14
C SER A 27 31.14 14.51 -23.71
N TYR A 28 32.07 13.67 -24.16
CA TYR A 28 32.13 12.27 -23.76
C TYR A 28 32.49 12.10 -22.28
N ARG A 29 33.37 12.95 -21.74
CA ARG A 29 33.69 12.99 -20.31
C ARG A 29 32.45 13.30 -19.47
N LEU A 30 31.75 14.38 -19.78
CA LEU A 30 30.53 14.80 -19.08
C LEU A 30 29.41 13.75 -19.18
N PHE A 31 29.22 13.15 -20.36
CA PHE A 31 28.27 12.05 -20.56
C PHE A 31 28.62 10.83 -19.70
N THR A 32 29.89 10.45 -19.64
CA THR A 32 30.36 9.32 -18.81
C THR A 32 30.15 9.59 -17.32
N GLU A 33 30.31 10.83 -16.87
CA GLU A 33 29.99 11.24 -15.50
C GLU A 33 28.49 11.19 -15.21
N LEU A 34 27.64 11.67 -16.14
CA LEU A 34 26.18 11.57 -16.04
C LEU A 34 25.74 10.11 -15.90
N ILE A 35 26.25 9.20 -16.74
CA ILE A 35 25.94 7.76 -16.67
C ILE A 35 26.36 7.15 -15.32
N LYS A 36 27.50 7.60 -14.73
CA LYS A 36 27.89 7.17 -13.37
C LYS A 36 26.92 7.68 -12.30
N LYS A 37 26.47 8.94 -12.39
CA LYS A 37 25.47 9.52 -11.47
C LYS A 37 24.16 8.75 -11.54
N VAL A 38 23.62 8.54 -12.73
CA VAL A 38 22.37 7.78 -12.96
C VAL A 38 22.45 6.37 -12.36
N LYS A 39 23.55 5.63 -12.59
CA LYS A 39 23.75 4.29 -12.00
C LYS A 39 23.69 4.30 -10.48
N ILE A 40 24.39 5.24 -9.83
CA ILE A 40 24.40 5.38 -8.37
C ILE A 40 23.01 5.77 -7.86
N GLU A 41 22.31 6.63 -8.58
CA GLU A 41 20.96 7.09 -8.23
C GLU A 41 19.92 5.98 -8.38
N SER A 42 19.96 5.16 -9.43
CA SER A 42 19.08 3.99 -9.58
C SER A 42 19.27 2.98 -8.45
N ILE A 43 20.51 2.71 -8.04
CA ILE A 43 20.81 1.82 -6.90
C ILE A 43 20.26 2.42 -5.59
N LYS A 44 20.50 3.72 -5.35
CA LYS A 44 19.95 4.44 -4.19
C LYS A 44 18.42 4.45 -4.18
N PHE A 45 17.79 4.56 -5.34
CA PHE A 45 16.33 4.54 -5.46
C PHE A 45 15.77 3.18 -5.05
N ILE A 46 16.32 2.09 -5.60
CA ILE A 46 15.92 0.70 -5.23
C ILE A 46 16.10 0.46 -3.73
N HIS A 47 17.23 0.88 -3.13
CA HIS A 47 17.47 0.74 -1.69
C HIS A 47 16.58 1.62 -0.79
N ARG A 48 15.83 2.58 -1.35
CA ARG A 48 14.85 3.39 -0.62
C ARG A 48 13.42 2.86 -0.74
N VAL A 49 13.19 1.79 -1.50
CA VAL A 49 11.87 1.15 -1.59
C VAL A 49 11.67 0.27 -0.36
N GLU A 50 10.97 0.81 0.64
CA GLU A 50 10.45 0.03 1.76
C GLU A 50 9.22 -0.75 1.28
N PHE A 51 9.31 -2.08 1.28
CA PHE A 51 8.19 -2.95 0.94
C PHE A 51 7.38 -3.27 2.20
N ASN A 52 6.27 -2.55 2.38
CA ASN A 52 5.27 -2.90 3.39
C ASN A 52 4.49 -4.13 2.94
N PHE A 53 5.03 -5.32 3.25
CA PHE A 53 4.24 -6.54 3.23
C PHE A 53 3.31 -6.53 4.46
N GLU A 54 2.03 -6.24 4.24
CA GLU A 54 1.01 -6.44 5.25
C GLU A 54 0.94 -7.95 5.55
N GLU A 55 1.38 -8.36 6.74
CA GLU A 55 1.15 -9.73 7.22
C GLU A 55 -0.36 -9.97 7.30
N GLU A 56 -0.86 -10.97 6.59
CA GLU A 56 -2.23 -11.42 6.77
C GLU A 56 -2.41 -11.82 8.25
N PRO A 57 -3.46 -11.34 8.93
CA PRO A 57 -3.64 -11.61 10.35
C PRO A 57 -3.78 -13.11 10.58
N GLN A 58 -2.82 -13.68 11.29
CA GLN A 58 -2.81 -15.10 11.64
C GLN A 58 -4.15 -15.46 12.27
N THR A 59 -4.87 -16.37 11.60
CA THR A 59 -6.16 -16.86 12.10
C THR A 59 -5.89 -17.69 13.34
N GLN A 60 -6.06 -17.09 14.51
CA GLN A 60 -5.98 -17.79 15.78
C GLN A 60 -7.09 -18.84 15.81
N GLU A 61 -6.70 -20.12 15.73
CA GLU A 61 -7.62 -21.23 15.93
C GLU A 61 -8.12 -21.19 17.39
N PRO A 62 -9.44 -21.25 17.63
CA PRO A 62 -9.97 -21.24 18.99
C PRO A 62 -9.66 -22.57 19.67
N GLN A 63 -8.66 -22.58 20.56
CA GLN A 63 -8.45 -23.68 21.50
C GLN A 63 -9.72 -23.86 22.34
N ASN A 64 -10.29 -25.06 22.27
CA ASN A 64 -11.54 -25.41 22.93
C ASN A 64 -11.39 -26.77 23.62
N GLU A 65 -10.71 -26.77 24.77
CA GLU A 65 -10.71 -27.89 25.70
C GLU A 65 -11.11 -27.42 27.11
N GLU A 66 -12.38 -27.71 27.39
CA GLU A 66 -12.99 -28.07 28.68
C GLU A 66 -12.17 -27.92 29.98
N SER A 67 -12.76 -27.20 30.93
CA SER A 67 -12.59 -27.47 32.36
C SER A 67 -13.93 -27.25 33.05
N ALA A 68 -14.41 -28.28 33.75
CA ALA A 68 -15.80 -28.42 34.15
C ALA A 68 -16.08 -27.98 35.61
N SER A 69 -17.38 -27.90 35.91
CA SER A 69 -18.00 -28.02 37.24
C SER A 69 -17.88 -26.88 38.27
N GLU A 70 -19.02 -26.18 38.39
CA GLU A 70 -19.89 -26.16 39.59
C GLU A 70 -19.88 -25.03 40.63
N GLN A 71 -21.11 -24.49 40.80
CA GLN A 71 -21.75 -23.99 42.03
C GLN A 71 -21.29 -22.67 42.68
N LYS A 72 -22.07 -21.60 42.49
CA LYS A 72 -22.76 -20.93 43.62
C LYS A 72 -24.01 -20.12 43.19
N GLU A 73 -24.98 -20.02 44.10
CA GLU A 73 -26.35 -19.54 43.85
C GLU A 73 -26.58 -18.01 44.06
N LEU A 74 -27.74 -17.54 43.60
CA LEU A 74 -28.33 -16.18 43.67
C LEU A 74 -28.74 -15.75 45.12
N PRO A 75 -29.15 -14.48 45.46
CA PRO A 75 -30.06 -13.61 44.65
C PRO A 75 -30.00 -12.05 44.73
N LYS A 76 -30.40 -11.42 43.61
CA LYS A 76 -31.25 -10.21 43.41
C LYS A 76 -31.06 -8.88 44.20
N LYS A 77 -30.67 -7.83 43.46
CA LYS A 77 -31.28 -6.45 43.28
C LYS A 77 -30.29 -5.59 42.47
N SER A 78 -30.64 -4.52 41.73
CA SER A 78 -31.82 -4.07 40.94
C SER A 78 -31.26 -3.12 39.83
N ASP A 79 -31.95 -2.47 38.89
CA ASP A 79 -33.35 -2.18 38.57
C ASP A 79 -33.57 -2.19 37.02
N SER A 80 -34.84 -2.27 36.61
CA SER A 80 -35.39 -1.91 35.27
C SER A 80 -34.51 -1.91 34.01
N SER A 81 -34.62 -2.95 33.16
CA SER A 81 -35.45 -2.89 31.92
C SER A 81 -35.18 -4.10 31.01
N ALA A 82 -36.24 -4.73 30.51
CA ALA A 82 -36.14 -5.87 29.62
C ALA A 82 -36.28 -5.41 28.15
N VAL A 83 -35.27 -5.70 27.32
CA VAL A 83 -35.39 -5.68 25.86
C VAL A 83 -34.71 -6.94 25.31
N SER A 84 -35.38 -7.61 24.37
CA SER A 84 -35.02 -8.92 23.82
C SER A 84 -33.57 -9.03 23.36
N GLY A 85 -32.96 -10.21 23.59
CA GLY A 85 -31.67 -10.56 23.03
C GLY A 85 -31.73 -10.74 21.52
N GLU A 86 -31.42 -9.69 20.76
CA GLU A 86 -31.32 -9.75 19.31
C GLU A 86 -30.01 -10.41 18.86
N LYS A 87 -30.10 -11.71 18.51
CA LYS A 87 -29.06 -12.39 17.75
C LYS A 87 -28.88 -11.65 16.42
N LYS A 88 -27.71 -11.05 16.19
CA LYS A 88 -27.37 -10.39 14.92
C LYS A 88 -27.65 -11.36 13.76
N PRO A 89 -28.50 -11.01 12.77
CA PRO A 89 -28.91 -11.93 11.72
C PRO A 89 -27.71 -12.36 10.88
N LYS A 90 -27.57 -13.67 10.61
CA LYS A 90 -26.48 -14.17 9.78
C LYS A 90 -26.67 -13.70 8.33
N ARG A 91 -25.57 -13.65 7.58
CA ARG A 91 -25.51 -13.08 6.22
C ARG A 91 -26.56 -13.64 5.23
N ASN A 92 -27.06 -14.87 5.44
CA ASN A 92 -28.08 -15.51 4.58
C ASN A 92 -29.50 -15.54 5.18
N ASP A 93 -29.71 -15.10 6.42
CA ASP A 93 -31.00 -15.12 7.12
C ASP A 93 -31.98 -14.10 6.51
N PRO A 94 -33.31 -14.22 6.69
CA PRO A 94 -34.25 -13.18 6.29
C PRO A 94 -33.91 -11.83 6.96
N CYS A 95 -34.01 -10.73 6.21
CA CYS A 95 -33.75 -9.39 6.76
C CYS A 95 -34.82 -9.02 7.80
N PRO A 96 -34.43 -8.56 9.02
CA PRO A 96 -35.40 -8.09 10.03
C PRO A 96 -36.16 -6.82 9.57
N CYS A 97 -35.69 -6.16 8.52
CA CYS A 97 -36.33 -5.03 7.86
C CYS A 97 -37.63 -5.35 7.08
N GLY A 98 -38.20 -6.55 7.22
CA GLY A 98 -39.47 -6.95 6.58
C GLY A 98 -39.41 -7.12 5.04
N SER A 99 -38.26 -6.91 4.40
CA SER A 99 -38.16 -6.84 2.93
C SER A 99 -38.25 -8.16 2.17
N GLY A 100 -38.47 -9.30 2.85
CA GLY A 100 -38.49 -10.66 2.29
C GLY A 100 -37.16 -11.16 1.72
N LYS A 101 -36.11 -10.33 1.71
CA LYS A 101 -34.79 -10.63 1.11
C LYS A 101 -33.82 -11.13 2.17
N LYS A 102 -32.88 -12.01 1.76
CA LYS A 102 -31.75 -12.43 2.61
C LYS A 102 -30.94 -11.19 3.05
N TYR A 103 -30.42 -11.20 4.27
CA TYR A 103 -29.77 -10.03 4.91
C TYR A 103 -28.70 -9.39 4.03
N LYS A 104 -27.80 -10.19 3.42
CA LYS A 104 -26.77 -9.74 2.46
C LYS A 104 -27.29 -9.01 1.21
N ASN A 105 -28.56 -9.20 0.85
CA ASN A 105 -29.20 -8.60 -0.32
C ASN A 105 -30.08 -7.39 0.06
N CYS A 106 -30.15 -7.04 1.36
CA CYS A 106 -30.84 -5.85 1.86
C CYS A 106 -29.89 -5.05 2.79
N CYS A 107 -30.15 -4.95 4.09
CA CYS A 107 -29.34 -4.16 5.04
C CYS A 107 -27.87 -4.61 5.15
N GLY A 108 -27.54 -5.85 4.82
CA GLY A 108 -26.19 -6.40 4.80
C GLY A 108 -25.46 -6.29 3.44
N LYS A 109 -25.93 -5.44 2.53
CA LYS A 109 -25.27 -5.16 1.25
C LYS A 109 -23.96 -4.41 1.45
N SER A 110 -22.86 -5.16 1.58
CA SER A 110 -21.52 -4.65 1.24
C SER A 110 -21.53 -4.13 -0.19
N GLY A 111 -21.08 -2.88 -0.40
CA GLY A 111 -21.15 -2.16 -1.68
C GLY A 111 -20.44 -2.84 -2.85
N PRO A 112 -20.56 -2.30 -4.07
CA PRO A 112 -20.04 -2.96 -5.27
C PRO A 112 -18.52 -3.15 -5.17
N LYS A 113 -18.05 -4.39 -5.30
CA LYS A 113 -16.67 -4.67 -5.73
C LYS A 113 -16.54 -4.28 -7.21
N LYS A 114 -16.51 -2.98 -7.48
CA LYS A 114 -16.22 -2.37 -8.77
C LYS A 114 -15.17 -1.27 -8.57
N GLY A 115 -13.93 -1.70 -8.36
CA GLY A 115 -12.79 -0.94 -8.84
C GLY A 115 -12.67 -1.10 -10.36
N LEU A 116 -11.77 -0.37 -10.99
CA LEU A 116 -11.53 -0.41 -12.45
C LEU A 116 -10.85 -1.72 -12.93
N LEU A 117 -10.69 -2.69 -12.02
CA LEU A 117 -10.05 -3.99 -12.20
C LEU A 117 -10.91 -5.06 -11.48
N ALA A 118 -12.08 -5.35 -12.06
CA ALA A 118 -12.99 -6.43 -11.67
C ALA A 118 -13.23 -7.33 -12.88
#